data_AF-A0A2M7AS65-F1
#
_entry.id   AF-A0A2M7AS65-F1
#
_cell.length_a   1.000
_cell.length_b   1.000
_cell.length_c   1.000
_cell.angle_alpha   90.00
_cell.angle_beta   90.00
_cell.angle_gamma   90.00
#
_symmetry.space_group_name_H-M   'P 1'
#
loop_
_entity.id
_entity.type
_entity.pdbx_description
1 polymer ?
#
loop_
_entity_poly.entity_id
_entity_poly.type
_entity_poly.pdbx_seq_one_letter_code
_entity_poly.pdbx_strand_id
1 'polypeptide(L)'
;MDYSQASLDKHKLFKGKIGITSKFGPIITRDDLSIAYTPGVAAVSKLLATEPELAYDYSIKSNSVAIVSDGSAVLGLGNIGPFGALPVMEGKALLFKEFANIDA
;
A
#
# COMPACT_ATOMS: atom_id res chain seq x y z
N MET A 1 -20.30 -23.45 5.89
CA MET A 1 -20.22 -21.98 5.89
C MET A 1 -20.26 -21.55 4.43
N ASP A 2 -21.14 -20.61 4.08
CA ASP A 2 -21.11 -20.01 2.74
C ASP A 2 -20.01 -18.94 2.70
N TYR A 3 -18.84 -19.33 2.21
CA TYR A 3 -17.69 -18.44 2.10
C TYR A 3 -17.90 -17.32 1.08
N SER A 4 -18.73 -17.55 0.06
CA SER A 4 -18.99 -16.55 -0.99
C SER A 4 -19.76 -15.38 -0.41
N GLN A 5 -20.88 -15.65 0.29
CA GLN A 5 -21.65 -14.60 0.93
C GLN A 5 -20.85 -13.89 2.03
N ALA A 6 -20.14 -14.66 2.88
CA ALA A 6 -19.30 -14.08 3.92
C ALA A 6 -18.19 -13.17 3.35
N SER A 7 -17.59 -13.54 2.21
CA SER A 7 -16.59 -12.72 1.52
C SER A 7 -17.20 -11.42 1.00
N LEU A 8 -18.37 -11.48 0.35
CA LEU A 8 -19.07 -10.29 -0.13
C LEU A 8 -19.41 -9.32 1.02
N ASP A 9 -19.91 -9.85 2.14
CA ASP A 9 -20.28 -9.05 3.30
C ASP A 9 -19.08 -8.36 3.93
N LYS A 10 -17.96 -9.09 4.09
CA LYS A 10 -16.71 -8.53 4.66
C LYS A 10 -16.12 -7.45 3.75
N HIS A 11 -16.02 -7.70 2.45
CA HIS A 11 -15.53 -6.71 1.49
C HIS A 11 -16.42 -5.45 1.48
N LYS A 12 -17.74 -5.60 1.60
CA LYS A 12 -18.69 -4.47 1.67
C LYS A 12 -18.57 -3.68 2.97
N LEU A 13 -18.36 -4.37 4.09
CA LEU A 13 -18.19 -3.78 5.43
C LEU A 13 -16.92 -2.95 5.53
N PHE A 14 -15.78 -3.51 5.12
CA PHE A 14 -14.46 -2.87 5.25
C PHE A 14 -14.05 -2.00 4.06
N LYS A 15 -14.82 -2.02 2.96
CA LYS A 15 -14.53 -1.28 1.72
C LYS A 15 -13.17 -1.67 1.12
N GLY A 16 -12.91 -2.96 1.06
CA GLY A 16 -11.61 -3.53 0.67
C GLY A 16 -10.97 -4.29 1.82
N LYS A 17 -9.71 -4.70 1.65
CA LYS A 17 -8.96 -5.50 2.63
C LYS A 17 -7.72 -4.84 3.22
N ILE A 18 -7.25 -3.76 2.61
CA ILE A 18 -6.01 -3.07 3.00
C ILE A 18 -6.25 -1.58 3.20
N GLY A 19 -5.36 -0.93 3.92
CA GLY A 19 -5.37 0.52 4.15
C GLY A 19 -3.98 1.04 4.46
N ILE A 20 -3.80 2.35 4.37
CA ILE A 20 -2.52 3.02 4.64
C ILE A 20 -2.55 3.59 6.06
N THR A 21 -1.48 3.36 6.82
CA THR A 21 -1.28 3.93 8.15
C THR A 21 0.04 4.69 8.22
N SER A 22 0.06 5.78 9.00
CA SER A 22 1.27 6.60 9.17
C SER A 22 2.32 5.86 10.01
N LYS A 23 3.55 5.77 9.49
CA LYS A 23 4.74 5.35 10.27
C LYS A 23 5.42 6.53 10.98
N PHE A 24 5.03 7.76 10.65
CA PHE A 24 5.65 8.98 11.17
C PHE A 24 5.22 9.32 12.60
N GLY A 25 4.18 8.65 13.11
CA GLY A 25 3.51 9.01 14.35
C GLY A 25 2.38 10.03 14.13
N PRO A 26 1.75 10.51 15.21
CA PRO A 26 0.65 11.47 15.13
C PRO A 26 1.16 12.85 14.73
N ILE A 27 0.46 13.52 13.82
CA ILE A 27 0.72 14.91 13.43
C ILE A 27 -0.27 15.80 14.17
N ILE A 28 0.16 16.41 15.28
CA ILE A 28 -0.73 17.16 16.18
C ILE A 28 -0.36 18.65 16.16
N THR A 29 0.93 18.96 16.09
CA THR A 29 1.45 20.31 16.15
C THR A 29 1.86 20.85 14.79
N ARG A 30 2.08 22.16 14.73
CA ARG A 30 2.63 22.82 13.53
C ARG A 30 4.04 22.33 13.21
N ASP A 31 4.82 21.99 14.24
CA ASP A 31 6.18 21.51 14.07
C ASP A 31 6.17 20.08 13.50
N ASP A 32 5.29 19.20 14.00
CA ASP A 32 5.11 17.85 13.42
C ASP A 32 4.78 17.93 11.93
N LEU A 33 3.85 18.81 11.56
CA LEU A 33 3.47 19.04 10.16
C LEU A 33 4.64 19.58 9.34
N SER A 34 5.42 20.51 9.91
CA SER A 34 6.57 21.14 9.25
C SER A 34 7.72 20.17 9.02
N ILE A 35 7.87 19.14 9.85
CA ILE A 35 8.89 18.08 9.68
C ILE A 35 8.38 17.02 8.70
N ALA A 36 7.14 16.55 8.86
CA ALA A 36 6.54 15.54 8.00
C ALA A 36 6.34 16.02 6.56
N TYR A 37 6.18 17.33 6.38
CA TYR A 37 5.88 17.95 5.09
C TYR A 37 6.64 19.28 4.94
N THR A 38 6.02 20.28 4.33
CA THR A 38 6.63 21.58 4.08
C THR A 38 6.79 22.39 5.37
N PRO A 39 7.96 23.01 5.61
CA PRO A 39 9.12 23.10 4.72
C PRO A 39 10.17 21.98 4.86
N GLY A 40 10.12 21.16 5.91
CA GLY A 40 11.17 20.21 6.28
C GLY A 40 11.46 19.12 5.25
N VAL A 41 10.42 18.56 4.61
CA VAL A 41 10.55 17.50 3.60
C VAL A 41 11.45 17.88 2.42
N ALA A 42 11.62 19.18 2.15
CA ALA A 42 12.50 19.67 1.09
C ALA A 42 13.97 19.26 1.28
N ALA A 43 14.42 19.07 2.53
CA ALA A 43 15.77 18.57 2.80
C ALA A 43 15.97 17.14 2.28
N VAL A 44 15.00 16.25 2.55
CA VAL A 44 15.00 14.86 2.07
C VAL A 44 14.92 14.82 0.54
N SER A 45 14.04 15.60 -0.07
CA SER A 45 13.92 15.65 -1.53
C SER A 45 15.20 16.12 -2.23
N LYS A 46 15.90 17.12 -1.67
CA LYS A 46 17.17 17.60 -2.23
C LYS A 46 18.28 16.55 -2.11
N LEU A 47 18.35 15.87 -0.97
CA LEU A 47 19.30 14.77 -0.75
C LEU A 47 19.09 13.66 -1.79
N LEU A 48 17.85 13.18 -1.95
CA LEU A 48 17.55 12.10 -2.90
C LEU A 48 17.70 12.52 -4.37
N ALA A 49 17.65 13.83 -4.67
CA ALA A 49 17.92 14.32 -6.02
C ALA A 49 19.41 14.25 -6.37
N THR A 50 20.31 14.38 -5.39
CA THR A 50 21.76 14.29 -5.59
C THR A 50 22.31 12.88 -5.34
N GLU A 51 21.67 12.11 -4.45
CA GLU A 51 22.06 10.76 -4.02
C GLU A 51 20.86 9.79 -4.09
N PRO A 52 20.42 9.36 -5.30
CA PRO A 52 19.19 8.58 -5.47
C PRO A 52 19.20 7.19 -4.82
N GLU A 53 20.37 6.60 -4.59
CA GLU A 53 20.56 5.32 -3.92
C GLU A 53 20.06 5.33 -2.48
N LEU A 54 20.10 6.49 -1.81
CA LEU A 54 19.59 6.69 -0.46
C LEU A 54 18.06 6.60 -0.37
N ALA A 55 17.36 6.44 -1.50
CA ALA A 55 15.91 6.26 -1.51
C ALA A 55 15.46 5.02 -0.69
N TYR A 56 16.33 4.01 -0.53
CA TYR A 56 16.05 2.88 0.36
C TYR A 56 16.04 3.28 1.85
N ASP A 57 16.85 4.26 2.24
CA ASP A 57 16.97 4.70 3.63
C ASP A 57 15.89 5.73 4.01
N TYR A 58 15.56 6.63 3.08
CA TYR A 58 14.70 7.79 3.34
C TYR A 58 13.28 7.67 2.77
N SER A 59 12.88 6.52 2.26
CA SER A 59 11.52 6.33 1.74
C SER A 59 10.97 4.93 1.97
N ILE A 60 9.69 4.74 1.67
CA ILE A 60 9.01 3.43 1.76
C ILE A 60 9.60 2.37 0.81
N LYS A 61 10.44 2.77 -0.16
CA LYS A 61 11.05 1.89 -1.16
C LYS A 61 11.76 0.68 -0.55
N SER A 62 12.29 0.79 0.68
CA SER A 62 12.94 -0.34 1.38
C SER A 62 12.03 -1.51 1.70
N ASN A 63 10.73 -1.30 1.84
CA ASN A 63 9.81 -2.35 2.27
C ASN A 63 8.51 -2.40 1.44
N SER A 64 8.42 -1.63 0.35
CA SER A 64 7.21 -1.56 -0.48
C SER A 64 7.32 -2.33 -1.79
N VAL A 65 6.36 -3.22 -2.06
CA VAL A 65 6.26 -4.00 -3.30
C VAL A 65 4.94 -3.73 -4.01
N ALA A 66 5.00 -3.26 -5.26
CA ALA A 66 3.79 -3.06 -6.06
C ALA A 66 3.27 -4.39 -6.63
N ILE A 67 2.00 -4.72 -6.37
CA ILE A 67 1.30 -5.84 -7.00
C ILE A 67 0.53 -5.32 -8.21
N VAL A 68 1.07 -5.57 -9.40
CA VAL A 68 0.53 -5.05 -10.67
C VAL A 68 -0.10 -6.18 -11.48
N SER A 69 -1.31 -5.96 -11.98
CA SER A 69 -2.03 -6.86 -12.90
C SER A 69 -2.97 -6.05 -13.78
N ASP A 70 -3.12 -6.46 -15.04
CA ASP A 70 -4.13 -5.92 -15.96
C ASP A 70 -5.49 -6.67 -15.86
N GLY A 71 -5.53 -7.74 -15.07
CA GLY A 71 -6.73 -8.58 -14.90
C GLY A 71 -7.02 -9.53 -16.06
N SER A 72 -6.07 -9.74 -16.97
CA SER A 72 -6.23 -10.65 -18.12
C SER A 72 -6.25 -12.13 -17.74
N ALA A 73 -5.67 -12.50 -16.58
CA ALA A 73 -5.66 -13.86 -16.04
C ALA A 73 -5.81 -13.86 -14.51
N VAL A 74 -7.05 -13.88 -14.02
CA VAL A 74 -7.34 -13.88 -12.58
C VAL A 74 -7.83 -15.25 -12.13
N LEU A 75 -6.99 -15.98 -11.40
CA LEU A 75 -7.30 -17.32 -10.88
C LEU A 75 -7.80 -18.24 -12.03
N GLY A 76 -8.90 -18.98 -11.82
CA GLY A 76 -9.59 -19.73 -12.87
C GLY A 76 -10.67 -18.95 -13.61
N LEU A 77 -10.78 -17.63 -13.40
CA LEU A 77 -11.83 -16.79 -13.97
C LEU A 77 -11.45 -16.20 -15.35
N GLY A 78 -10.17 -16.31 -15.73
CA GLY A 78 -9.66 -15.76 -16.99
C GLY A 78 -9.60 -14.24 -16.97
N ASN A 79 -9.97 -13.62 -18.09
CA ASN A 79 -9.93 -12.17 -18.26
C ASN A 79 -11.20 -11.52 -17.70
N ILE A 80 -11.10 -10.90 -16.54
CA ILE A 80 -12.19 -10.18 -15.87
C ILE A 80 -11.89 -8.68 -15.71
N GLY A 81 -10.84 -8.21 -16.40
CA GLY A 81 -10.40 -6.83 -16.40
C GLY A 81 -9.85 -6.34 -15.04
N PRO A 82 -9.39 -5.09 -15.00
CA PRO A 82 -8.69 -4.54 -13.84
C PRO A 82 -9.56 -4.48 -12.60
N PHE A 83 -10.84 -4.11 -12.74
CA PHE A 83 -11.75 -4.00 -11.59
C PHE A 83 -12.11 -5.36 -10.97
N GLY A 84 -12.27 -6.41 -11.80
CA GLY A 84 -12.49 -7.77 -11.32
C GLY A 84 -11.28 -8.34 -10.60
N ALA A 85 -10.07 -7.87 -10.94
CA ALA A 85 -8.82 -8.30 -10.34
C ALA A 85 -8.54 -7.63 -8.97
N LEU A 86 -9.10 -6.45 -8.69
CA LEU A 86 -8.78 -5.66 -7.49
C LEU A 86 -8.88 -6.46 -6.18
N PRO A 87 -9.97 -7.20 -5.90
CA PRO A 87 -10.06 -7.97 -4.66
C PRO A 87 -8.94 -9.02 -4.53
N VAL A 88 -8.46 -9.58 -5.65
CA VAL A 88 -7.37 -10.56 -5.64
C VAL A 88 -6.03 -9.88 -5.37
N MET A 89 -5.78 -8.71 -5.97
CA MET A 89 -4.54 -7.95 -5.75
C MET A 89 -4.44 -7.43 -4.31
N GLU A 90 -5.53 -6.88 -3.75
CA GLU A 90 -5.60 -6.54 -2.32
C GLU A 90 -5.37 -7.75 -1.42
N GLY A 91 -5.88 -8.92 -1.83
CA GLY A 91 -5.65 -10.18 -1.12
C GLY A 91 -4.17 -10.53 -1.07
N LYS A 92 -3.46 -10.43 -2.19
CA LYS A 92 -2.01 -10.66 -2.22
C LYS A 92 -1.26 -9.66 -1.34
N ALA A 93 -1.64 -8.38 -1.37
CA ALA A 93 -1.02 -7.35 -0.51
C ALA A 93 -1.20 -7.66 0.98
N LEU A 94 -2.41 -8.08 1.38
CA LEU A 94 -2.69 -8.53 2.73
C LEU A 94 -1.78 -9.70 3.15
N LEU A 95 -1.57 -10.69 2.27
CA LEU A 95 -0.69 -11.82 2.56
C LEU A 95 0.79 -11.40 2.71
N PHE A 96 1.26 -10.48 1.86
CA PHE A 96 2.61 -9.90 1.97
C PHE A 96 2.82 -9.25 3.33
N LYS A 97 1.82 -8.49 3.79
CA LYS A 97 1.87 -7.84 5.10
C LYS A 97 1.79 -8.83 6.25
N GLU A 98 0.80 -9.73 6.23
CA GLU A 98 0.50 -10.64 7.34
C GLU A 98 1.64 -11.65 7.58
N PHE A 99 2.23 -12.19 6.51
CA PHE A 99 3.19 -13.29 6.64
C PHE A 99 4.65 -12.88 6.55
N ALA A 100 4.95 -11.71 5.97
CA ALA A 100 6.34 -11.27 5.76
C ALA A 100 6.60 -9.81 6.22
N ASN A 101 5.58 -9.12 6.75
CA ASN A 101 5.66 -7.70 7.12
C ASN A 101 6.10 -6.79 5.95
N ILE A 102 5.77 -7.16 4.71
CA ILE A 102 6.05 -6.36 3.52
C ILE A 102 4.88 -5.41 3.28
N ASP A 103 5.15 -4.12 3.07
CA ASP A 103 4.13 -3.15 2.65
C ASP A 103 3.86 -3.38 1.14
N ALA A 104 2.61 -3.50 0.71
CA ALA A 104 2.28 -3.85 -0.68
C ALA A 104 0.99 -3.19 -1.17
#